data_AF-A0A1M6DL20-F1
#
_entry.id   AF-A0A1M6DL20-F1
#
_cell.length_a   1.000
_cell.length_b   1.000
_cell.length_c   1.000
_cell.angle_alpha   90.00
_cell.angle_beta   90.00
_cell.angle_gamma   90.00
#
_symmetry.space_group_name_H-M   'P 1'
#
loop_
_entity.id
_entity.type
_entity.pdbx_description
1 polymer ?
#
loop_
_entity_poly.entity_id
_entity_poly.type
_entity_poly.pdbx_seq_one_letter_code
_entity_poly.pdbx_strand_id
1 'polypeptide(L)'
;MKKVQSKIKNQPLYVPGYSMTEILIVLCIIGILILMVLPNQTSVIGQAKSIEAQSMLNQIYALEKSYFYKYSKYSNNFDDIGFVQATTIEDGGQAVYEIEIESASTNSFKAIATSLSDFDGDGIFNVWEIDEDKKLKEREKD
;
A
#
# COMPACT_ATOMS: atom_id res chain seq x y z
N MET A 1 -69.69 -53.72 0.63
CA MET A 1 -68.82 -52.86 1.47
C MET A 1 -67.57 -53.63 1.87
N LYS A 2 -66.38 -53.27 1.38
CA LYS A 2 -65.10 -53.75 1.93
C LYS A 2 -64.19 -52.54 2.19
N LYS A 3 -63.94 -52.24 3.46
CA LYS A 3 -63.03 -51.18 3.89
C LYS A 3 -61.60 -51.64 3.59
N VAL A 4 -60.91 -50.94 2.69
CA VAL A 4 -59.46 -51.05 2.50
C VAL A 4 -58.81 -50.24 3.62
N GLN A 5 -58.22 -50.92 4.61
CA GLN A 5 -57.34 -50.26 5.57
C GLN A 5 -55.94 -50.19 4.97
N SER A 6 -55.49 -49.00 4.59
CA SER A 6 -54.10 -48.76 4.20
C SER A 6 -53.22 -48.70 5.46
N LYS A 7 -52.31 -49.67 5.60
CA LYS A 7 -51.29 -49.64 6.64
C LYS A 7 -50.23 -48.60 6.25
N ILE A 8 -50.27 -47.42 6.86
CA ILE A 8 -49.18 -46.44 6.78
C ILE A 8 -48.01 -47.01 7.56
N LYS A 9 -46.95 -47.41 6.84
CA LYS A 9 -45.74 -47.98 7.42
C LYS A 9 -44.83 -46.83 7.84
N ASN A 10 -44.90 -46.42 9.12
CA ASN A 10 -43.94 -45.50 9.71
C ASN A 10 -42.57 -46.19 9.81
N GLN A 11 -41.75 -46.05 8.77
CA GLN A 11 -40.34 -46.43 8.84
C GLN A 11 -39.53 -45.21 9.30
N PRO A 12 -38.67 -45.34 10.32
CA PRO A 12 -37.80 -44.25 10.73
C PRO A 12 -36.86 -43.90 9.56
N LEU A 13 -36.90 -42.64 9.14
CA LEU A 13 -35.93 -42.09 8.19
C LEU A 13 -34.60 -41.92 8.94
N TYR A 14 -33.66 -42.83 8.70
CA TYR A 14 -32.28 -42.66 9.15
C TYR A 14 -31.55 -41.76 8.16
N VAL A 15 -30.97 -40.68 8.68
CA VAL A 15 -30.06 -39.82 7.92
C VAL A 15 -28.62 -40.23 8.23
N PRO A 16 -27.73 -40.27 7.22
CA PRO A 16 -26.31 -40.51 7.47
C PRO A 16 -25.73 -39.38 8.33
N GLY A 17 -24.96 -39.73 9.36
CA GLY A 17 -24.29 -38.80 10.26
C GLY A 17 -22.77 -38.96 10.19
N TYR A 18 -22.04 -37.88 10.44
CA TYR A 18 -20.58 -37.88 10.49
C TYR A 18 -20.07 -38.30 11.87
N SER A 19 -18.93 -38.99 11.92
CA SER A 19 -18.23 -39.33 13.16
C SER A 19 -17.52 -38.11 13.74
N MET A 20 -17.33 -38.10 15.07
CA MET A 20 -16.59 -37.04 15.75
C MET A 20 -15.17 -36.89 15.20
N THR A 21 -14.50 -38.01 14.90
CA THR A 21 -13.15 -38.05 14.36
C THR A 21 -13.04 -37.46 12.96
N GLU A 22 -14.03 -37.68 12.10
CA GLU A 22 -14.07 -37.07 10.76
C GLU A 22 -14.15 -35.55 10.87
N ILE A 23 -15.02 -35.04 11.75
CA ILE A 23 -15.14 -33.60 11.99
C ILE A 23 -13.84 -33.02 12.58
N LEU A 24 -13.17 -33.73 13.50
CA LEU A 24 -11.89 -33.29 14.08
C LEU A 24 -10.77 -33.19 13.04
N ILE A 25 -10.65 -34.17 12.13
CA ILE A 25 -9.64 -34.16 11.07
C ILE A 25 -9.92 -33.02 10.09
N VAL A 26 -11.19 -32.81 9.71
CA VAL A 26 -11.59 -31.72 8.81
C VAL A 26 -11.26 -30.35 9.43
N LEU A 27 -11.56 -30.14 10.71
CA LEU A 27 -11.22 -28.90 11.41
C LEU A 27 -9.71 -28.66 11.49
N CYS A 28 -8.92 -29.72 11.71
CA CYS A 28 -7.46 -29.65 11.72
C CYS A 28 -6.91 -29.20 10.36
N ILE A 29 -7.40 -29.80 9.26
CA ILE A 29 -6.98 -29.44 7.89
C ILE A 29 -7.36 -27.99 7.57
N ILE A 30 -8.60 -27.57 7.89
CA ILE A 30 -9.05 -26.18 7.67
C ILE A 30 -8.19 -25.20 8.47
N GLY A 31 -7.82 -25.53 9.71
CA GLY A 31 -6.93 -24.71 10.55
C GLY A 31 -5.56 -24.48 9.91
N ILE A 32 -4.93 -25.53 9.39
CA ILE A 32 -3.62 -25.43 8.70
C ILE A 32 -3.74 -24.57 7.44
N LEU A 33 -4.82 -24.75 6.65
CA LEU A 33 -5.03 -23.98 5.43
C LEU A 33 -5.21 -22.49 5.71
N ILE A 34 -5.94 -22.11 6.76
CA ILE A 34 -6.12 -20.69 7.13
C ILE A 34 -4.77 -20.06 7.51
N LEU A 35 -3.92 -20.78 8.25
CA LEU A 35 -2.59 -20.28 8.64
C LEU A 35 -1.65 -20.11 7.44
N MET A 36 -1.69 -21.01 6.45
CA MET A 36 -0.90 -20.86 5.21
C MET A 36 -1.40 -19.75 4.30
N VAL A 37 -2.71 -19.46 4.34
CA VAL A 37 -3.34 -18.52 3.43
C VAL A 37 -3.16 -17.07 3.84
N LEU A 38 -2.99 -16.76 5.13
CA LEU A 38 -2.79 -15.37 5.59
C LEU A 38 -1.50 -14.79 4.99
N PRO A 39 -1.59 -13.90 3.98
CA PRO A 39 -0.41 -13.28 3.41
C PRO A 39 0.06 -12.15 4.34
N ASN A 40 1.37 -12.01 4.49
CA ASN A 40 1.94 -10.86 5.19
C ASN A 40 1.75 -9.58 4.35
N GLN A 41 0.76 -8.76 4.70
CA GLN A 41 0.34 -7.59 3.91
C GLN A 41 1.17 -6.33 4.15
N THR A 42 2.16 -6.34 5.04
CA THR A 42 2.94 -5.13 5.36
C THR A 42 3.63 -4.55 4.11
N SER A 43 4.19 -5.42 3.26
CA SER A 43 4.93 -4.99 2.06
C SER A 43 4.06 -4.33 0.96
N VAL A 44 2.75 -4.58 0.92
CA VAL A 44 1.87 -3.94 -0.09
C VAL A 44 1.48 -2.51 0.32
N ILE A 45 1.46 -2.22 1.61
CA ILE A 45 1.14 -0.88 2.14
C ILE A 45 2.31 0.07 1.87
N GLY A 46 3.53 -0.36 2.19
CA GLY A 46 4.75 0.42 1.88
C GLY A 46 4.85 0.72 0.38
N GLN A 47 4.62 -0.25 -0.50
CA GLN A 47 4.60 -0.02 -1.95
C GLN A 47 3.52 0.99 -2.40
N ALA A 48 2.31 0.90 -1.85
CA ALA A 48 1.24 1.83 -2.17
C ALA A 48 1.58 3.27 -1.74
N LYS A 49 2.24 3.42 -0.58
CA LYS A 49 2.72 4.70 -0.07
C LYS A 49 3.89 5.24 -0.87
N SER A 50 4.84 4.40 -1.26
CA SER A 50 5.92 4.79 -2.17
C SER A 50 5.40 5.32 -3.52
N ILE A 51 4.28 4.82 -4.05
CA ILE A 51 3.67 5.37 -5.27
C ILE A 51 3.24 6.84 -5.09
N GLU A 52 2.80 7.22 -3.88
CA GLU A 52 2.48 8.60 -3.53
C GLU A 52 3.71 9.50 -3.61
N ALA A 53 4.82 9.10 -2.98
CA ALA A 53 6.11 9.79 -3.03
C ALA A 53 6.61 9.93 -4.48
N GLN A 54 6.56 8.85 -5.25
CA GLN A 54 6.96 8.85 -6.65
C GLN A 54 6.12 9.79 -7.50
N SER A 55 4.81 9.86 -7.26
CA SER A 55 3.91 10.78 -7.94
C SER A 55 4.29 12.24 -7.64
N MET A 56 4.50 12.58 -6.37
CA MET A 56 4.90 13.95 -5.96
C MET A 56 6.26 14.35 -6.52
N LEU A 57 7.27 13.47 -6.45
CA LEU A 57 8.59 13.74 -7.03
C LEU A 57 8.54 13.92 -8.55
N ASN A 58 7.69 13.15 -9.25
CA ASN A 58 7.47 13.34 -10.70
C ASN A 58 6.81 14.68 -11.02
N GLN A 59 5.92 15.18 -10.15
CA GLN A 59 5.32 16.51 -10.31
C GLN A 59 6.38 17.59 -10.16
N ILE A 60 7.25 17.51 -9.15
CA ILE A 60 8.36 18.44 -8.98
C ILE A 60 9.28 18.43 -10.17
N TYR A 61 9.67 17.25 -10.67
CA TYR A 61 10.46 17.13 -11.89
C TYR A 61 9.85 17.89 -13.06
N ALA A 62 8.53 17.74 -13.28
CA ALA A 62 7.84 18.44 -14.36
C ALA A 62 7.82 19.96 -14.16
N LEU A 63 7.64 20.43 -12.92
CA LEU A 63 7.63 21.85 -12.58
C LEU A 63 9.02 22.48 -12.70
N GLU A 64 10.05 21.83 -12.15
CA GLU A 64 11.46 22.20 -12.29
C GLU A 64 11.88 22.27 -13.76
N LYS A 65 11.45 21.29 -14.58
CA LYS A 65 11.73 21.32 -16.02
C LYS A 65 11.05 22.49 -16.71
N SER A 66 9.80 22.79 -16.34
CA SER A 66 9.09 23.97 -16.85
C SER A 66 9.80 25.27 -16.45
N TYR A 67 10.26 25.36 -15.20
CA TYR A 67 10.99 26.51 -14.69
C TYR A 67 12.34 26.69 -15.40
N PHE A 68 13.09 25.59 -15.60
CA PHE A 68 14.32 25.58 -16.38
C PHE A 68 14.10 26.06 -17.82
N TYR A 69 13.02 25.68 -18.49
CA TYR A 69 12.74 26.18 -19.84
C TYR A 69 12.41 27.67 -19.89
N LYS A 70 11.95 28.26 -18.78
CA LYS A 70 11.64 29.70 -18.68
C LYS A 70 12.84 30.54 -18.26
N TYR A 71 13.65 30.04 -17.34
CA TYR A 71 14.69 30.84 -16.66
C TYR A 71 16.11 30.27 -16.82
N SER A 72 16.26 29.14 -17.53
CA SER A 72 17.53 28.44 -17.77
C SER A 72 18.29 28.04 -16.51
N LYS A 73 17.57 27.83 -15.40
CA LYS A 73 18.09 27.39 -14.11
C LYS A 73 17.00 26.61 -13.36
N TYR A 74 17.39 25.76 -12.41
CA TYR A 74 16.46 25.16 -11.46
C TYR A 74 16.29 26.05 -10.22
N SER A 75 15.22 25.86 -9.44
CA SER A 75 15.02 26.61 -8.19
C SER A 75 15.14 25.70 -6.97
N ASN A 76 15.53 26.29 -5.83
CA ASN A 76 15.46 25.63 -4.53
C ASN A 76 14.16 25.95 -3.79
N ASN A 77 13.31 26.81 -4.37
CA ASN A 77 12.10 27.29 -3.71
C ASN A 77 10.84 26.74 -4.41
N PHE A 78 9.97 26.11 -3.64
CA PHE A 78 8.69 25.60 -4.12
C PHE A 78 7.77 26.71 -4.67
N ASP A 79 7.81 27.92 -4.12
CA ASP A 79 7.03 29.07 -4.61
C ASP A 79 7.42 29.46 -6.04
N ASP A 80 8.71 29.38 -6.39
CA ASP A 80 9.20 29.76 -7.71
C ASP A 80 8.72 28.79 -8.80
N ILE A 81 8.62 27.51 -8.46
CA ILE A 81 8.14 26.47 -9.37
C ILE A 81 6.62 26.26 -9.28
N GLY A 82 5.95 26.88 -8.30
CA GLY A 82 4.51 26.75 -8.06
C GLY A 82 4.11 25.38 -7.54
N PHE A 83 5.00 24.70 -6.81
CA PHE A 83 4.67 23.43 -6.17
C PHE A 83 3.95 23.70 -4.84
N VAL A 84 2.78 23.10 -4.68
CA VAL A 84 2.02 23.15 -3.42
C VAL A 84 2.01 21.74 -2.84
N GLN A 85 2.71 21.56 -1.74
CA GLN A 85 2.69 20.30 -1.01
C GLN A 85 1.29 20.08 -0.41
N ALA A 86 0.81 18.84 -0.49
CA ALA A 86 -0.40 18.45 0.21
C ALA A 86 -0.15 18.47 1.73
N THR A 87 -1.14 18.87 2.52
CA THR A 87 -1.01 18.92 3.98
C THR A 87 -0.58 17.55 4.52
N THR A 88 0.50 17.57 5.30
CA THR A 88 1.10 16.40 5.92
C THR A 88 0.20 15.83 7.01
N ILE A 89 0.43 14.57 7.38
CA ILE A 89 -0.27 13.93 8.50
C ILE A 89 -0.06 14.65 9.84
N GLU A 90 1.07 15.34 10.02
CA GLU A 90 1.37 16.12 11.23
C GLU A 90 0.46 17.36 11.35
N ASP A 91 0.15 17.99 10.23
CA ASP A 91 -0.75 19.14 10.14
C ASP A 91 -2.24 18.76 9.94
N GLY A 92 -2.58 17.48 10.14
CA GLY A 92 -3.97 16.98 10.03
C GLY A 92 -4.44 16.69 8.60
N GLY A 93 -3.51 16.59 7.65
CA GLY A 93 -3.77 16.19 6.26
C GLY A 93 -3.61 14.69 6.02
N GLN A 94 -3.41 14.31 4.76
CA GLN A 94 -3.31 12.91 4.32
C GLN A 94 -1.93 12.53 3.77
N ALA A 95 -1.05 13.50 3.53
CA ALA A 95 0.25 13.24 2.93
C ALA A 95 1.20 12.61 3.95
N VAL A 96 1.74 11.44 3.60
CA VAL A 96 2.64 10.67 4.47
C VAL A 96 4.11 10.95 4.18
N TYR A 97 4.41 11.64 3.07
CA TYR A 97 5.77 12.06 2.73
C TYR A 97 5.89 13.58 2.79
N GLU A 98 6.98 14.02 3.40
CA GLU A 98 7.49 15.38 3.28
C GLU A 98 8.46 15.46 2.11
N ILE A 99 8.43 16.57 1.36
CA ILE A 99 9.23 16.78 0.17
C ILE A 99 10.15 17.96 0.39
N GLU A 100 11.42 17.80 0.04
CA GLU A 100 12.45 18.82 0.15
C GLU A 100 13.30 18.86 -1.14
N ILE A 101 13.76 20.04 -1.52
CA ILE A 101 14.77 20.20 -2.58
C ILE A 101 16.14 20.26 -1.89
N GLU A 102 16.91 19.17 -1.97
CA GLU A 102 18.26 19.07 -1.38
C GLU A 102 19.25 20.03 -2.07
N SER A 103 19.13 20.15 -3.40
CA SER A 103 19.96 21.10 -4.16
C SER A 103 19.35 21.42 -5.52
N ALA A 104 19.56 22.66 -5.96
CA ALA A 104 19.23 23.13 -7.30
C ALA A 104 20.33 24.08 -7.76
N SER A 105 20.76 23.86 -9.00
CA SER A 105 21.81 24.61 -9.68
C SER A 105 21.35 24.99 -11.08
N THR A 106 22.22 25.58 -11.89
CA THR A 106 21.89 25.89 -13.28
C THR A 106 21.63 24.63 -14.11
N ASN A 107 22.31 23.52 -13.81
CA ASN A 107 22.27 22.32 -14.66
C ASN A 107 21.77 21.05 -13.99
N SER A 108 21.66 21.03 -12.66
CA SER A 108 21.22 19.86 -11.90
C SER A 108 20.25 20.27 -10.79
N PHE A 109 19.39 19.34 -10.41
CA PHE A 109 18.58 19.47 -9.21
C PHE A 109 18.41 18.10 -8.56
N LYS A 110 18.19 18.10 -7.25
CA LYS A 110 17.82 16.90 -6.52
C LYS A 110 16.72 17.24 -5.53
N ALA A 111 15.64 16.49 -5.60
CA ALA A 111 14.56 16.52 -4.62
C ALA A 111 14.46 15.17 -3.90
N ILE A 112 14.14 15.23 -2.61
CA ILE A 112 13.97 14.07 -1.73
C ILE A 112 12.55 14.05 -1.17
N ALA A 113 12.01 12.86 -0.98
CA ALA A 113 10.75 12.62 -0.29
C ALA A 113 11.01 11.71 0.90
N THR A 114 10.81 12.22 2.11
CA THR A 114 11.02 11.50 3.37
C THR A 114 9.68 11.14 3.97
N SER A 115 9.49 9.88 4.34
CA SER A 115 8.27 9.45 5.04
C SER A 115 8.22 10.02 6.46
N LEU A 116 7.03 10.45 6.87
CA LEU A 116 6.73 10.97 8.22
C LEU A 116 6.28 9.86 9.17
N SER A 117 6.15 8.63 8.69
CA SER A 117 5.73 7.48 9.48
C SER A 117 6.58 6.27 9.09
N ASP A 118 6.98 5.54 10.12
CA ASP A 118 7.63 4.24 10.04
C ASP A 118 6.56 3.19 9.72
N PHE A 119 6.68 2.49 8.58
CA PHE A 119 5.63 1.57 8.12
C PHE A 119 5.84 0.14 8.62
N ASP A 120 7.07 -0.26 8.97
CA ASP A 120 7.39 -1.59 9.46
C ASP A 120 7.82 -1.65 10.94
N GLY A 121 8.07 -0.51 11.56
CA GLY A 121 8.42 -0.35 12.97
C GLY A 121 9.90 -0.54 13.28
N ASP A 122 10.78 -0.48 12.27
CA ASP A 122 12.23 -0.69 12.42
C ASP A 122 13.03 0.58 12.78
N GLY A 123 12.39 1.75 12.74
CA GLY A 123 12.98 3.05 13.03
C GLY A 123 13.73 3.70 11.84
N ILE A 124 13.65 3.13 10.64
CA ILE A 124 14.20 3.66 9.39
C ILE A 124 13.05 4.21 8.56
N PHE A 125 13.15 5.48 8.18
CA PHE A 125 12.14 6.10 7.34
C PHE A 125 12.46 5.85 5.87
N ASN A 126 11.43 5.50 5.09
CA ASN A 126 11.56 5.38 3.65
C ASN A 126 11.88 6.75 3.02
N VAL A 127 12.95 6.79 2.20
CA VAL A 127 13.41 7.99 1.51
C VAL A 127 13.52 7.73 0.01
N TRP A 128 12.82 8.55 -0.78
CA TRP A 128 12.92 8.55 -2.24
C TRP A 128 13.66 9.79 -2.73
N GLU A 129 14.41 9.66 -3.82
CA GLU A 129 15.08 10.78 -4.47
C GLU A 129 14.79 10.79 -5.97
N ILE A 130 14.78 12.00 -6.55
CA ILE A 130 14.70 12.23 -7.98
C ILE A 130 15.72 13.29 -8.41
N ASP A 131 16.30 13.10 -9.59
CA ASP A 131 17.28 14.00 -10.22
C ASP A 131 16.76 14.63 -11.53
N GLU A 132 17.58 15.48 -12.16
CA GLU A 132 17.30 16.13 -13.44
C GLU A 132 17.16 15.18 -14.64
N ASP A 133 17.64 13.94 -14.51
CA ASP A 133 17.51 12.88 -15.50
C ASP A 133 16.23 12.05 -15.32
N LYS A 134 15.39 12.41 -14.34
CA LYS A 134 14.19 11.65 -13.94
C LYS A 134 14.53 10.26 -13.41
N LYS A 135 15.74 10.06 -12.86
CA LYS A 135 16.09 8.82 -12.18
C LYS A 135 15.51 8.87 -10.78
N LEU A 136 14.45 8.10 -10.62
CA LEU A 136 13.80 7.91 -9.33
C LEU A 136 14.44 6.71 -8.62
N LYS A 137 14.97 6.94 -7.42
CA LYS A 137 15.66 5.93 -6.62
C LYS A 137 15.14 5.95 -5.20
N GLU A 138 15.05 4.75 -4.63
CA GLU A 138 14.86 4.57 -3.19
C GLU A 138 16.25 4.62 -2.54
N ARG A 139 16.46 5.60 -1.66
CA ARG A 139 17.72 5.76 -0.91
C ARG A 139 17.73 4.83 0.28
N GLU A 140 16.63 4.80 1.03
CA GLU A 140 16.43 3.98 2.22
C GLU A 140 15.09 3.27 2.11
N LYS A 141 15.11 1.95 2.27
CA LYS A 141 13.95 1.09 2.10
C LYS A 141 13.39 0.71 3.46
N ASP A 142 12.07 0.84 3.55
CA ASP A 142 11.19 0.19 4.52
C ASP A 142 10.63 -1.10 3.87
#